data_AF-A0A671LVJ1-F1
#
_entry.id   AF-A0A671LVJ1-F1
#
_cell.length_a   1.000
_cell.length_b   1.000
_cell.length_c   1.000
_cell.angle_alpha   90.00
_cell.angle_beta   90.00
_cell.angle_gamma   90.00
#
_symmetry.space_group_name_H-M   'P 1'
#
loop_
_entity.id
_entity.type
_entity.pdbx_description
1 polymer ?
#
loop_
_entity_poly.entity_id
_entity_poly.type
_entity_poly.pdbx_seq_one_letter_code
_entity_poly.pdbx_strand_id
1 'polypeptide(L)'
;MANESWLDLDSSLRRSSKLGQEVLEKAKRQSVSCSSTRPRSSPVFDHNEINSEVLGPSKIVEYMSETTRQCKKFYETMNLAQPSEREHICRYHSQQMLRTADQKQNASAGSSEPEDFLIEVSPGTYSITAAMQDTKPQSKTVRINVGESMNLAFKL
;
A
#
# COMPACT_ATOMS: atom_id res chain seq x y z
N MET A 1 -45.34 -17.90 -35.59
CA MET A 1 -44.54 -16.94 -34.79
C MET A 1 -43.86 -17.61 -33.60
N ALA A 2 -44.49 -18.51 -32.83
CA ALA A 2 -43.81 -19.19 -31.72
C ALA A 2 -42.70 -20.19 -32.14
N ASN A 3 -42.86 -20.79 -33.32
CA ASN A 3 -41.93 -21.76 -33.90
C ASN A 3 -40.57 -21.17 -34.31
N GLU A 4 -40.53 -19.92 -34.77
CA GLU A 4 -39.27 -19.26 -35.18
C GLU A 4 -38.42 -18.84 -33.99
N SER A 5 -39.04 -18.39 -32.89
CA SER A 5 -38.33 -18.05 -31.65
C SER A 5 -37.63 -19.25 -31.01
N TRP A 6 -38.21 -20.45 -31.17
CA TRP A 6 -37.66 -21.69 -30.63
C TRP A 6 -36.44 -22.16 -31.41
N LEU A 7 -36.46 -21.99 -32.73
CA LEU A 7 -35.32 -22.28 -33.60
C LEU A 7 -34.17 -21.31 -33.35
N ASP A 8 -34.46 -20.03 -33.08
CA ASP A 8 -33.42 -19.05 -32.73
C ASP A 8 -32.80 -19.36 -31.36
N LEU A 9 -33.60 -19.78 -30.37
CA LEU A 9 -33.11 -20.22 -29.07
C LEU A 9 -32.20 -21.45 -29.17
N ASP A 10 -32.59 -22.48 -29.93
CA ASP A 10 -31.75 -23.67 -30.16
C ASP A 10 -30.44 -23.29 -30.86
N SER A 11 -30.50 -22.39 -31.83
CA SER A 11 -29.31 -21.88 -32.52
C SER A 11 -28.37 -21.11 -31.58
N SER A 12 -28.92 -20.32 -30.66
CA SER A 12 -28.17 -19.55 -29.67
C SER A 12 -27.51 -20.46 -28.65
N LEU A 13 -28.25 -21.46 -28.16
CA LEU A 13 -27.76 -22.46 -27.22
C LEU A 13 -26.59 -23.26 -27.82
N ARG A 14 -26.73 -23.70 -29.08
CA ARG A 14 -25.67 -24.41 -29.80
C ARG A 14 -24.43 -23.54 -30.00
N ARG A 15 -24.60 -22.26 -30.36
CA ARG A 15 -23.49 -21.30 -30.50
C ARG A 15 -22.77 -21.08 -29.18
N SER A 16 -23.50 -20.88 -28.08
CA SER A 16 -22.92 -20.69 -26.75
C SER A 16 -22.19 -21.94 -26.26
N SER A 17 -22.75 -23.13 -26.49
CA SER A 17 -22.11 -24.40 -26.12
C SER A 17 -20.79 -24.60 -26.85
N LYS A 18 -20.78 -24.35 -28.18
CA LYS A 18 -19.57 -24.45 -28.99
C LYS A 18 -18.48 -23.46 -28.53
N LEU A 19 -18.87 -22.20 -28.27
CA LEU A 19 -17.96 -21.19 -27.77
C LEU A 19 -17.39 -21.57 -26.39
N GLY A 20 -18.23 -22.08 -25.49
CA GLY A 20 -17.80 -22.55 -24.17
C GLY A 20 -16.78 -23.69 -24.27
N GLN A 21 -16.97 -24.61 -25.21
CA GLN A 21 -16.04 -25.71 -25.44
C GLN A 21 -14.71 -25.23 -26.05
N GLU A 22 -14.74 -24.28 -26.98
CA GLU A 22 -13.53 -23.66 -27.54
C GLU A 22 -12.72 -22.91 -26.48
N VAL A 23 -13.39 -22.17 -25.59
CA VAL A 23 -12.74 -21.49 -24.46
C VAL A 23 -12.12 -22.50 -23.51
N LEU A 24 -12.83 -23.59 -23.18
CA LEU A 24 -12.31 -24.64 -22.31
C LEU A 24 -11.07 -25.31 -22.90
N GLU A 25 -11.09 -25.68 -24.17
CA GLU A 25 -9.94 -26.28 -24.86
C GLU A 25 -8.76 -25.30 -24.99
N LYS A 26 -9.04 -24.01 -25.21
CA LYS A 26 -8.01 -22.96 -25.22
C LYS A 26 -7.39 -22.78 -23.82
N ALA A 27 -8.22 -22.76 -22.77
CA ALA A 27 -7.77 -22.70 -21.38
C ALA A 27 -6.97 -23.94 -21.00
N LYS A 28 -7.34 -25.13 -21.47
CA LYS A 28 -6.59 -26.38 -21.27
C LYS A 28 -5.24 -26.39 -21.98
N ARG A 29 -5.13 -25.74 -23.14
CA ARG A 29 -3.83 -25.54 -23.83
C ARG A 29 -2.96 -24.50 -23.13
N GLN A 30 -3.58 -23.49 -22.53
CA GLN A 30 -2.91 -22.46 -21.74
C GLN A 30 -2.79 -22.80 -20.26
N SER A 31 -3.32 -23.94 -19.81
CA SER A 31 -3.16 -24.39 -18.43
C SER A 31 -1.73 -24.86 -18.28
N VAL A 32 -0.87 -23.88 -18.04
CA VAL A 32 0.45 -24.08 -17.48
C VAL A 32 0.20 -24.91 -16.24
N SER A 33 0.78 -26.11 -16.19
CA SER A 33 1.04 -26.78 -14.93
C SER A 33 1.93 -25.81 -14.17
N CYS A 34 1.31 -24.88 -13.43
CA CYS A 34 1.89 -24.34 -12.22
C CYS A 34 2.07 -25.57 -11.35
N SER A 35 3.18 -26.29 -11.59
CA SER A 35 3.71 -27.25 -10.66
C SER A 35 3.66 -26.52 -9.36
N SER A 36 2.88 -27.09 -8.44
CA SER A 36 2.65 -26.61 -7.09
C SER A 36 4.00 -26.17 -6.54
N THR A 37 4.32 -24.90 -6.76
CA THR A 37 5.38 -24.20 -6.09
C THR A 37 4.69 -23.89 -4.81
N ARG A 38 4.65 -24.96 -3.99
CA ARG A 38 4.32 -25.04 -2.57
C ARG A 38 4.18 -23.62 -2.10
N PRO A 39 2.96 -23.12 -1.78
CA PRO A 39 2.69 -21.70 -1.60
C PRO A 39 3.84 -21.18 -0.79
N ARG A 40 4.76 -20.53 -1.50
CA ARG A 40 6.03 -20.15 -0.91
C ARG A 40 5.54 -19.04 -0.06
N SER A 41 5.38 -19.34 1.22
CA SER A 41 4.81 -18.48 2.23
C SER A 41 5.31 -17.10 1.91
N SER A 42 4.48 -16.34 1.20
CA SER A 42 4.52 -14.90 1.28
C SER A 42 4.58 -14.71 2.78
N PRO A 43 5.61 -14.06 3.33
CA PRO A 43 5.50 -13.64 4.70
C PRO A 43 4.18 -12.89 4.70
N VAL A 44 3.16 -13.51 5.30
CA VAL A 44 2.07 -12.78 5.89
C VAL A 44 2.87 -11.95 6.88
N PHE A 45 3.27 -10.76 6.44
CA PHE A 45 3.52 -9.71 7.38
C PHE A 45 2.16 -9.57 8.00
N ASP A 46 1.99 -10.24 9.16
CA ASP A 46 1.00 -9.81 10.10
C ASP A 46 1.16 -8.30 10.11
N HIS A 47 0.17 -7.60 9.58
CA HIS A 47 -0.13 -6.25 10.00
C HIS A 47 -0.60 -6.36 11.45
N ASN A 48 0.27 -6.90 12.31
CA ASN A 48 0.18 -6.74 13.72
C ASN A 48 0.28 -5.24 13.87
N GLU A 49 -0.82 -4.68 14.37
CA GLU A 49 -1.03 -3.29 14.69
C GLU A 49 0.31 -2.57 14.85
N ILE A 50 0.52 -1.57 14.01
CA ILE A 50 1.56 -0.56 14.25
C ILE A 50 1.07 0.21 15.47
N ASN A 51 1.20 -0.42 16.63
CA ASN A 51 1.42 0.25 17.89
C ASN A 51 2.65 1.10 17.60
N SER A 52 2.46 2.42 17.69
CA SER A 52 3.46 3.45 17.47
C SER A 52 4.54 3.37 18.57
N GLU A 53 5.20 2.23 18.70
CA GLU A 53 6.39 2.07 19.50
C GLU A 53 7.54 2.65 18.66
N VAL A 54 8.16 3.70 19.17
CA VAL A 54 9.31 4.36 18.55
C VAL A 54 10.34 3.27 18.20
N LEU A 55 10.46 2.96 16.91
CA LEU A 55 11.41 1.98 16.40
C LEU A 55 12.80 2.49 16.76
N GLY A 56 13.45 1.84 17.73
CA GLY A 56 14.82 2.17 18.11
C GLY A 56 15.74 2.14 16.88
N PRO A 57 16.84 2.90 16.88
CA PRO A 57 17.71 3.07 15.70
C PRO A 57 18.18 1.74 15.09
N SER A 58 18.35 0.69 15.90
CA SER A 58 18.69 -0.67 15.44
C SER A 58 17.59 -1.32 14.59
N LYS A 59 16.31 -1.16 14.95
CA LYS A 59 15.18 -1.70 14.17
C LYS A 59 15.00 -0.96 12.84
N ILE A 60 15.30 0.34 12.82
CA ILE A 60 15.30 1.14 11.58
C ILE A 60 16.39 0.64 10.64
N VAL A 61 17.60 0.41 11.14
CA VAL A 61 18.72 -0.10 10.34
C VAL A 61 18.41 -1.50 9.80
N GLU A 62 17.84 -2.38 10.62
CA GLU A 62 17.39 -3.71 10.19
C GLU A 62 16.33 -3.61 9.07
N TYR A 63 15.32 -2.75 9.25
CA TYR A 63 14.30 -2.50 8.24
C TYR A 63 14.90 -1.97 6.93
N MET A 64 15.80 -0.98 7.01
CA MET A 64 16.48 -0.42 5.84
C MET A 64 17.35 -1.46 5.11
N SER A 65 17.99 -2.36 5.86
CA SER A 65 18.78 -3.45 5.27
C SER A 65 17.89 -4.47 4.55
N GLU A 66 16.74 -4.79 5.13
CA GLU A 66 15.77 -5.73 4.56
C GLU A 66 15.11 -5.13 3.31
N THR A 67 14.70 -3.86 3.34
CA THR A 67 14.12 -3.20 2.15
C THR A 67 15.14 -3.13 1.02
N THR A 68 16.39 -2.77 1.31
CA THR A 68 17.48 -2.73 0.32
C THR A 68 17.70 -4.10 -0.33
N ARG A 69 17.67 -5.18 0.46
CA ARG A 69 17.80 -6.56 -0.02
C ARG A 69 16.65 -6.97 -0.93
N GLN A 70 15.43 -6.59 -0.58
CA GLN A 70 14.24 -6.87 -1.40
C GLN A 70 14.28 -6.10 -2.73
N CYS A 71 14.68 -4.83 -2.71
CA CYS A 71 14.89 -4.04 -3.92
C CYS A 71 15.95 -4.68 -4.83
N LYS A 72 17.11 -5.06 -4.29
CA LYS A 72 18.17 -5.73 -5.06
C LYS A 72 17.65 -6.98 -5.75
N LYS A 73 16.96 -7.85 -5.00
CA LYS A 73 16.39 -9.09 -5.54
C LYS A 73 15.37 -8.81 -6.66
N PHE A 74 14.53 -7.80 -6.49
CA PHE A 74 13.58 -7.39 -7.53
C PHE A 74 14.30 -7.01 -8.84
N TYR A 75 15.31 -6.14 -8.76
CA TYR A 75 16.06 -5.72 -9.95
C TYR A 75 16.88 -6.85 -10.60
N GLU A 76 17.46 -7.75 -9.80
CA GLU A 76 18.11 -8.96 -10.31
C GLU A 76 17.12 -9.84 -11.08
N THR A 77 15.89 -10.01 -10.56
CA THR A 77 14.85 -10.78 -11.25
C THR A 77 14.25 -10.06 -12.46
N MET A 78 14.16 -8.71 -12.45
CA MET A 78 13.74 -7.93 -13.61
C MET A 78 14.71 -8.06 -14.79
N ASN A 79 16.00 -8.25 -14.50
CA ASN A 79 17.00 -8.38 -15.56
C ASN A 79 16.90 -9.74 -16.30
N LEU A 80 16.18 -10.71 -15.74
CA LEU A 80 15.87 -11.99 -16.38
C LEU A 80 14.53 -11.99 -17.12
N ALA A 81 13.70 -10.98 -16.92
CA ALA A 81 12.40 -10.84 -17.59
C ALA A 81 12.59 -10.38 -19.04
N GLN A 82 11.79 -10.96 -19.94
CA GLN A 82 11.78 -10.57 -21.36
C GLN A 82 11.36 -9.10 -21.50
N PRO A 83 11.79 -8.38 -22.55
CA PRO A 83 11.50 -6.95 -22.70
C PRO A 83 10.00 -6.63 -22.70
N SER A 84 9.15 -7.52 -23.20
CA SER A 84 7.68 -7.39 -23.13
C SER A 84 7.11 -7.47 -21.71
N GLU A 85 7.70 -8.31 -20.85
CA GLU A 85 7.31 -8.45 -19.44
C GLU A 85 7.77 -7.23 -18.64
N ARG A 86 8.94 -6.68 -18.95
CA ARG A 86 9.42 -5.43 -18.33
C ARG A 86 8.46 -4.28 -18.61
N GLU A 87 8.00 -4.14 -19.85
CA GLU A 87 7.06 -3.10 -20.24
C GLU A 87 5.69 -3.27 -19.54
N HIS A 88 5.21 -4.51 -19.42
CA HIS A 88 4.01 -4.83 -18.65
C HIS A 88 4.14 -4.47 -17.16
N ILE A 89 5.23 -4.90 -16.52
CA ILE A 89 5.45 -4.65 -15.09
C ILE A 89 5.61 -3.15 -14.81
N CYS A 90 6.39 -2.44 -15.63
CA CYS A 90 6.54 -0.99 -15.52
C CYS A 90 5.24 -0.23 -15.78
N ARG A 91 4.33 -0.74 -16.62
CA ARG A 91 3.08 -0.05 -16.94
C ARG A 91 1.98 -0.29 -15.91
N TYR A 92 1.86 -1.52 -15.40
CA TYR A 92 0.73 -1.93 -14.57
C TYR A 92 1.07 -2.12 -13.09
N HIS A 93 2.31 -2.50 -12.76
CA HIS A 93 2.71 -2.78 -11.37
C HIS A 93 3.52 -1.65 -10.72
N SER A 94 4.22 -0.80 -11.49
CA SER A 94 4.90 0.38 -10.93
C SER A 94 3.90 1.36 -10.28
N GLN A 95 2.71 1.52 -10.87
CA GLN A 95 1.66 2.37 -10.34
C GLN A 95 1.05 1.80 -9.06
N GLN A 96 0.94 0.47 -8.94
CA GLN A 96 0.44 -0.19 -7.74
C GLN A 96 1.29 0.15 -6.50
N MET A 97 2.61 0.31 -6.68
CA MET A 97 3.54 0.64 -5.60
C MET A 97 3.47 2.12 -5.17
N LEU A 98 3.24 3.03 -6.12
CA LEU A 98 3.04 4.46 -5.83
C LEU A 98 1.71 4.70 -5.10
N ARG A 99 0.65 3.96 -5.46
CA ARG A 99 -0.66 4.09 -4.80
C ARG A 99 -0.68 3.62 -3.35
N THR A 100 0.18 2.66 -2.98
CA THR A 100 0.36 2.26 -1.57
C THR A 100 1.17 3.27 -0.75
N ALA A 101 1.99 4.11 -1.40
CA ALA A 101 2.74 5.19 -0.75
C ALA A 101 1.89 6.47 -0.59
N ASP A 102 1.01 6.76 -1.55
CA ASP A 102 0.09 7.91 -1.50
C ASP A 102 -0.89 7.85 -0.32
N GLN A 103 -1.19 6.67 0.24
CA GLN A 103 -2.10 6.55 1.39
C GLN A 103 -1.47 6.97 2.73
N LYS A 104 -0.19 7.39 2.73
CA LYS A 104 0.48 7.94 3.92
C LYS A 104 1.33 9.17 3.57
N GLN A 105 0.79 10.09 2.77
CA GLN A 105 1.42 11.39 2.54
C GLN A 105 0.42 12.55 2.71
N ASN A 106 -0.10 12.67 3.93
CA ASN A 106 -0.36 13.98 4.52
C ASN A 106 0.79 14.29 5.49
N ALA A 107 1.99 14.43 4.95
CA ALA A 107 3.09 15.08 5.64
C ALA A 107 3.79 15.91 4.56
N SER A 108 3.38 17.18 4.48
CA SER A 108 3.97 18.21 3.65
C SER A 108 5.49 18.15 3.76
N ALA A 109 6.14 17.89 2.62
CA ALA A 109 7.56 18.08 2.47
C ALA A 109 7.79 19.54 2.05
N GLY A 110 8.54 20.27 2.87
CA GLY A 110 9.31 21.44 2.44
C GLY A 110 8.64 22.79 2.60
N SER A 111 8.74 23.34 3.82
CA SER A 111 8.97 24.77 4.02
C SER A 111 9.87 24.92 5.25
N SER A 112 11.06 25.50 5.09
CA SER A 112 11.95 25.83 6.22
C SER A 112 11.53 27.16 6.86
N GLU A 113 10.24 27.33 7.08
CA GLU A 113 9.66 28.47 7.78
C GLU A 113 9.12 27.95 9.12
N PRO A 114 9.12 28.75 10.19
CA PRO A 114 8.50 28.34 11.46
C PRO A 114 7.00 28.13 11.24
N GLU A 115 6.60 26.88 11.01
CA GLU A 115 5.20 26.49 10.84
C GLU A 115 4.53 26.40 12.21
N ASP A 116 3.49 27.20 12.40
CA ASP A 116 2.61 27.08 13.57
C ASP A 116 1.73 25.83 13.41
N PHE A 117 1.71 24.97 14.43
CA PHE A 117 0.86 23.80 14.46
C PHE A 117 -0.47 24.10 15.17
N LEU A 118 -1.59 23.88 14.47
CA LEU A 118 -2.92 23.90 15.07
C LEU A 118 -3.36 22.47 15.40
N ILE A 119 -3.71 22.22 16.66
CA ILE A 119 -4.17 20.91 17.13
C ILE A 119 -5.51 21.10 17.84
N GLU A 120 -6.57 20.52 17.29
CA GLU A 120 -7.89 20.49 17.93
C GLU A 120 -7.99 19.27 18.84
N VAL A 121 -8.44 19.49 20.08
CA VAL A 121 -8.57 18.44 21.09
C VAL A 121 -9.87 18.61 21.85
N SER A 122 -10.37 17.51 22.40
CA SER A 122 -11.46 17.54 23.37
C SER A 122 -11.06 18.30 24.64
N PRO A 123 -12.01 18.80 25.44
CA PRO A 123 -11.69 19.41 26.73
C PRO A 123 -10.98 18.41 27.66
N GLY A 124 -9.88 18.82 28.28
CA GLY A 124 -9.06 17.94 29.09
C GLY A 124 -7.73 18.53 29.52
N THR A 125 -6.94 17.73 30.24
CA THR A 125 -5.56 18.07 30.62
C THR A 125 -4.60 17.30 29.74
N TYR A 126 -3.70 18.02 29.06
CA TYR A 126 -2.76 17.47 28.07
C TYR A 126 -1.32 17.82 28.44
N SER A 127 -0.39 16.93 28.10
CA SER A 127 1.05 17.20 28.15
C SER A 127 1.58 17.29 26.73
N ILE A 128 1.90 18.51 26.27
CA ILE A 128 2.43 18.76 24.93
C ILE A 128 3.94 18.74 25.01
N THR A 129 4.58 17.87 24.22
CA THR A 129 6.03 17.77 24.12
C THR A 129 6.50 18.12 22.72
N ALA A 130 7.38 19.11 22.61
CA ALA A 130 7.99 19.51 21.36
C ALA A 130 9.47 19.12 21.38
N ALA A 131 9.99 18.57 20.28
CA ALA A 131 11.35 18.06 20.16
C ALA A 131 11.89 18.28 18.73
N MET A 132 13.18 18.59 18.63
CA MET A 132 13.92 18.77 17.37
C MET A 132 15.23 17.97 17.45
N GLN A 133 15.80 17.57 16.31
CA GLN A 133 16.94 16.65 16.27
C GLN A 133 18.17 17.12 17.06
N ASP A 134 18.39 18.44 17.14
CA ASP A 134 19.59 19.04 17.76
C ASP A 134 19.33 19.70 19.12
N THR A 135 18.12 19.59 19.68
CA THR A 135 17.76 20.33 20.89
C THR A 135 17.01 19.49 21.91
N LYS A 136 17.09 19.88 23.18
CA LYS A 136 16.47 19.11 24.27
C LYS A 136 14.95 19.24 24.18
N PRO A 137 14.20 18.12 24.23
CA PRO A 137 12.73 18.16 24.25
C PRO A 137 12.19 19.06 25.37
N GLN A 138 11.15 19.84 25.07
CA GLN A 138 10.44 20.68 26.02
C GLN A 138 8.99 20.22 26.14
N SER A 139 8.55 19.93 27.37
CA SER A 139 7.17 19.53 27.67
C SER A 139 6.44 20.61 28.49
N LYS A 140 5.17 20.85 28.17
CA LYS A 140 4.27 21.75 28.90
C LYS A 140 2.93 21.05 29.16
N THR A 141 2.52 21.02 30.42
CA THR A 141 1.19 20.53 30.82
C THR A 141 0.19 21.68 30.80
N VAL A 142 -0.93 21.48 30.13
CA VAL A 142 -1.96 22.50 29.95
C VAL A 142 -3.34 21.90 30.14
N ARG A 143 -4.29 22.73 30.56
CA ARG A 143 -5.70 22.37 30.70
C ARG A 143 -6.50 23.19 29.70
N ILE A 144 -7.31 22.52 28.88
CA ILE A 144 -8.11 23.12 27.81
C ILE A 144 -9.59 22.91 28.15
N ASN A 145 -10.35 24.00 28.25
CA ASN A 145 -11.79 23.96 28.47
C ASN A 145 -12.56 24.02 27.13
N VAL A 146 -13.88 23.80 27.18
CA VAL A 146 -14.75 23.82 25.98
C VAL A 146 -14.69 25.18 25.29
N GLY A 147 -14.36 25.18 23.99
CA GLY A 147 -14.30 26.40 23.18
C GLY A 147 -13.08 27.28 23.45
N GLU A 148 -12.14 26.82 24.30
CA GLU A 148 -10.90 27.53 24.60
C GLU A 148 -9.83 27.20 23.55
N SER A 149 -9.04 28.19 23.17
CA SER A 149 -7.88 28.02 22.29
C SER A 149 -6.68 28.71 22.90
N MET A 150 -5.49 28.09 22.79
CA MET A 150 -4.29 28.59 23.43
C MET A 150 -3.09 28.45 22.50
N ASN A 151 -2.29 29.52 22.40
CA ASN A 151 -1.04 29.52 21.66
C ASN A 151 0.12 29.10 22.57
N LEU A 152 0.91 28.11 22.14
CA LEU A 152 2.05 27.59 22.88
C LEU A 152 3.34 27.77 22.08
N ALA A 153 4.24 28.61 22.58
CA ALA A 153 5.58 28.75 22.01
C ALA A 153 6.57 27.81 22.73
N PHE A 154 7.32 27.04 21.95
CA PHE A 154 8.43 26.21 22.44
C PHE A 154 9.75 26.79 21.94
N LYS A 155 10.72 26.95 22.85
CA LYS A 155 12.08 27.34 22.48
C LYS A 155 12.87 26.06 22.31
N LEU A 156 12.82 25.52 21.10
CA LEU A 156 13.57 24.33 20.71
C LEU A 156 14.94 24.73 20.23
#